data_AF-A0A6J0BAQ4-F1
#
_entry.id   AF-A0A6J0BAQ4-F1
#
_cell.length_a   1.000
_cell.length_b   1.000
_cell.length_c   1.000
_cell.angle_alpha   90.00
_cell.angle_beta   90.00
_cell.angle_gamma   90.00
#
_symmetry.space_group_name_H-M   'P 1'
#
loop_
_entity.id
_entity.type
_entity.pdbx_description
1 polymer ?
#
loop_
_entity_poly.entity_id
_entity_poly.type
_entity_poly.pdbx_seq_one_letter_code
_entity_poly.pdbx_strand_id
1 'polypeptide(L)'
;MACSLKVPTLIGAMMNYCESTRIRNPVILSGCADYLAKNARSLPAGAIVSIFVPFGSLYFQPPGPISGRFWKSLEDAVAYRFLQLKPNEALDVLLAFIHLERHPVRFAEKVFRAGFLDRLFHRRNLRSLDASKTKLRLFDAAMTLECPQYAGPMIPREERPGNPDCRDARLKRIVNRIHPHLVKLAGRHYVVSKTIFLGQLPSVEFYAIDAFIYPRFGPSPSQAFSLEKQHRNLSIAVLVHLPEHFCRNSSQLMGPQVTKKRHFRKLGLRVMSLDFQTLEKIIAEPLAVARYLEERFLATEEGM
;
A
#
# COMPACT_ATOMS: atom_id res chain seq x y z
N MET A 1 -9.70 29.49 10.44
CA MET A 1 -11.09 29.34 9.96
C MET A 1 -11.49 27.88 10.06
N ALA A 2 -12.49 27.54 10.87
CA ALA A 2 -12.99 26.17 11.02
C ALA A 2 -14.20 25.96 10.09
N CYS A 3 -14.10 25.01 9.15
CA CYS A 3 -15.19 24.66 8.25
C CYS A 3 -16.21 23.77 8.99
N SER A 4 -17.44 24.25 9.20
CA SER A 4 -18.54 23.51 9.84
C SER A 4 -19.33 22.75 8.77
N LEU A 5 -18.93 21.52 8.45
CA LEU A 5 -19.64 20.65 7.52
C LEU A 5 -20.76 19.89 8.27
N LYS A 6 -22.02 20.00 7.84
CA LYS A 6 -23.19 19.43 8.56
C LYS A 6 -23.91 18.29 7.83
N VAL A 7 -23.56 18.01 6.57
CA VAL A 7 -24.31 17.03 5.74
C VAL A 7 -23.40 15.83 5.41
N PRO A 8 -23.72 14.60 5.86
CA PRO A 8 -22.91 13.41 5.62
C PRO A 8 -22.60 13.15 4.14
N THR A 9 -23.58 13.38 3.26
CA THR A 9 -23.46 13.14 1.82
C THR A 9 -22.48 14.11 1.17
N LEU A 10 -22.50 15.38 1.57
CA LEU A 10 -21.56 16.40 1.11
C LEU A 10 -20.13 16.03 1.51
N ILE A 11 -19.92 15.58 2.75
CA ILE A 11 -18.59 15.22 3.25
C ILE A 11 -18.06 13.99 2.54
N GLY A 12 -18.90 12.97 2.35
CA GLY A 12 -18.55 11.81 1.53
C GLY A 12 -18.17 12.21 0.10
N ALA A 13 -18.94 13.11 -0.54
CA ALA A 13 -18.63 13.62 -1.87
C ALA A 13 -17.31 14.40 -1.92
N MET A 14 -17.04 15.24 -0.91
CA MET A 14 -15.78 15.96 -0.77
C MET A 14 -14.59 15.00 -0.62
N MET A 15 -14.72 13.98 0.22
CA MET A 15 -13.67 12.98 0.44
C MET A 15 -13.42 12.14 -0.83
N ASN A 16 -14.48 11.70 -1.51
CA ASN A 16 -14.38 11.01 -2.80
C ASN A 16 -13.72 11.89 -3.87
N TYR A 17 -14.03 13.19 -3.89
CA TYR A 17 -13.38 14.14 -4.78
C TYR A 17 -11.89 14.25 -4.47
N CYS A 18 -11.51 14.36 -3.19
CA CYS A 18 -10.11 14.42 -2.78
C CYS A 18 -9.36 13.13 -3.16
N GLU A 19 -9.97 11.95 -2.99
CA GLU A 19 -9.38 10.67 -3.39
C GLU A 19 -9.18 10.57 -4.90
N SER A 20 -10.24 10.79 -5.69
CA SER A 20 -10.20 10.66 -7.16
C SER A 20 -9.24 11.65 -7.82
N THR A 21 -9.14 12.87 -7.27
CA THR A 21 -8.21 13.90 -7.74
C THR A 21 -6.84 13.84 -7.07
N ARG A 22 -6.65 12.93 -6.11
CA ARG A 22 -5.44 12.76 -5.29
C ARG A 22 -5.03 14.05 -4.58
N ILE A 23 -5.98 14.92 -4.24
CA ILE A 23 -5.72 16.19 -3.56
C ILE A 23 -5.62 15.93 -2.06
N ARG A 24 -4.44 16.21 -1.51
CA ARG A 24 -4.21 16.16 -0.07
C ARG A 24 -4.18 17.57 0.49
N ASN A 25 -5.35 18.09 0.86
CA ASN A 25 -5.47 19.39 1.52
C ASN A 25 -5.69 19.20 3.04
N PRO A 26 -4.73 19.61 3.89
CA PRO A 26 -4.83 19.41 5.34
C PRO A 26 -6.04 20.07 5.98
N VAL A 27 -6.49 21.22 5.48
CA VAL A 27 -7.63 21.97 6.06
C VAL A 27 -8.93 21.22 5.82
N ILE A 28 -9.15 20.76 4.58
CA ILE A 28 -10.34 20.00 4.21
C ILE A 28 -10.37 18.67 4.97
N LEU A 29 -9.25 17.92 4.93
CA LEU A 29 -9.15 16.61 5.57
C LEU A 29 -9.29 16.70 7.10
N SER A 30 -8.75 17.75 7.73
CA SER A 30 -8.93 17.97 9.17
C SER A 30 -10.38 18.32 9.52
N GLY A 31 -11.08 19.10 8.69
CA GLY A 31 -12.50 19.38 8.86
C GLY A 31 -13.36 18.11 8.76
N CYS A 32 -13.09 17.26 7.75
CA CYS A 32 -13.76 15.97 7.60
C CYS A 32 -13.45 15.02 8.77
N ALA A 33 -12.22 15.04 9.29
CA ALA A 33 -11.84 14.24 10.45
C ALA A 33 -12.55 14.69 11.73
N ASP A 34 -12.65 16.00 11.98
CA ASP A 34 -13.40 16.53 13.13
C ASP A 34 -14.90 16.18 13.04
N TYR A 35 -15.48 16.26 11.84
CA TYR A 35 -16.85 15.82 11.61
C TYR A 35 -17.04 14.33 11.93
N LEU A 36 -16.14 13.47 11.44
CA LEU A 36 -16.21 12.03 11.69
C LEU A 36 -16.06 11.74 13.19
N ALA A 37 -15.12 12.40 13.86
CA ALA A 37 -14.91 12.25 15.30
C ALA A 37 -16.15 12.61 16.13
N LYS A 38 -16.95 13.58 15.68
CA LYS A 38 -18.19 14.01 16.37
C LYS A 38 -19.41 13.15 16.04
N ASN A 39 -19.51 12.65 14.80
CA ASN A 39 -20.74 12.06 14.27
C ASN A 39 -20.64 10.56 13.94
N ALA A 40 -19.49 9.90 14.11
CA ALA A 40 -19.28 8.52 13.64
C ALA A 40 -20.40 7.53 14.03
N ARG A 41 -20.97 7.64 15.23
CA ARG A 41 -22.02 6.74 15.74
C ARG A 41 -23.37 6.91 15.02
N SER A 42 -23.71 8.12 14.58
CA SER A 42 -24.97 8.42 13.90
C SER A 42 -24.91 8.17 12.39
N LEU A 43 -23.71 8.00 11.83
CA LEU A 43 -23.53 7.81 10.39
C LEU A 43 -23.97 6.41 9.92
N PRO A 44 -24.58 6.32 8.73
CA PRO A 44 -24.83 5.03 8.09
C PRO A 44 -23.51 4.39 7.62
N ALA A 45 -23.48 3.07 7.52
CA ALA A 45 -22.28 2.30 7.19
C ALA A 45 -21.58 2.76 5.90
N GLY A 46 -22.36 3.03 4.83
CA GLY A 46 -21.81 3.53 3.56
C GLY A 46 -21.20 4.93 3.64
N ALA A 47 -21.68 5.80 4.54
CA ALA A 47 -21.09 7.13 4.74
C ALA A 47 -19.75 7.03 5.50
N ILE A 48 -19.61 6.06 6.41
CA ILE A 48 -18.33 5.81 7.07
C ILE A 48 -17.28 5.41 6.02
N VAL A 49 -17.64 4.54 5.08
CA VAL A 49 -16.75 4.09 4.01
C VAL A 49 -16.30 5.26 3.13
N SER A 50 -17.24 6.06 2.62
CA SER A 50 -16.91 7.18 1.73
C SER A 50 -16.11 8.29 2.40
N ILE A 51 -16.28 8.48 3.71
CA ILE A 51 -15.51 9.47 4.46
C ILE A 51 -14.14 8.92 4.86
N PHE A 52 -14.07 7.67 5.32
CA PHE A 52 -12.85 7.12 5.93
C PHE A 52 -11.84 6.57 4.92
N VAL A 53 -12.28 5.79 3.92
CA VAL A 53 -11.35 5.13 2.98
C VAL A 53 -10.38 6.13 2.30
N PRO A 54 -10.83 7.32 1.88
CA PRO A 54 -9.94 8.35 1.33
C PRO A 54 -8.78 8.79 2.26
N PHE A 55 -8.94 8.72 3.59
CA PHE A 55 -7.82 8.99 4.51
C PHE A 55 -6.69 7.97 4.31
N GLY A 56 -7.05 6.70 4.17
CA GLY A 56 -6.11 5.62 3.89
C GLY A 56 -5.45 5.80 2.54
N SER A 57 -6.23 6.06 1.49
CA SER A 57 -5.72 6.29 0.13
C SER A 57 -4.74 7.48 0.06
N LEU A 58 -5.08 8.60 0.70
CA LEU A 58 -4.26 9.82 0.72
C LEU A 58 -3.14 9.79 1.77
N TYR A 59 -3.03 8.72 2.57
CA TYR A 59 -2.10 8.58 3.71
C TYR A 59 -2.18 9.73 4.73
N PHE A 60 -3.37 10.28 4.98
CA PHE A 60 -3.53 11.43 5.87
C PHE A 60 -3.98 10.99 7.26
N GLN A 61 -3.17 11.28 8.27
CA GLN A 61 -3.55 11.14 9.66
C GLN A 61 -3.97 12.51 10.23
N PRO A 62 -5.11 12.59 10.93
CA PRO A 62 -5.56 13.86 11.49
C PRO A 62 -4.59 14.37 12.58
N PRO A 63 -4.13 15.62 12.50
CA PRO A 63 -3.17 16.17 13.45
C PRO A 63 -3.81 16.58 14.79
N GLY A 64 -2.99 16.61 15.84
CA GLY A 64 -3.33 17.23 17.12
C GLY A 64 -4.34 16.44 17.99
N PRO A 65 -5.08 17.11 18.89
CA PRO A 65 -5.92 16.48 19.92
C PRO A 65 -7.16 15.77 19.34
N ILE A 66 -7.48 16.01 18.07
CA ILE A 66 -8.60 15.37 17.37
C ILE A 66 -8.30 13.90 17.08
N SER A 67 -7.02 13.54 16.90
CA SER A 67 -6.60 12.20 16.50
C SER A 67 -7.13 11.11 17.43
N GLY A 68 -6.98 11.27 18.76
CA GLY A 68 -7.46 10.28 19.72
C GLY A 68 -8.99 10.06 19.67
N ARG A 69 -9.76 11.14 19.58
CA ARG A 69 -11.24 11.07 19.47
C ARG A 69 -11.68 10.50 18.13
N PHE A 70 -10.98 10.83 17.06
CA PHE A 70 -11.23 10.32 15.71
C PHE A 70 -11.11 8.80 15.68
N TRP A 71 -9.98 8.24 16.13
CA TRP A 71 -9.74 6.79 16.09
C TRP A 71 -10.73 6.02 16.95
N LYS A 72 -10.94 6.47 18.19
CA LYS A 72 -11.90 5.83 19.10
C LYS A 72 -13.31 5.79 18.51
N SER A 73 -13.77 6.93 17.99
CA SER A 73 -15.12 7.03 17.42
C SER A 73 -15.28 6.21 16.15
N LEU A 74 -14.24 6.15 15.33
CA LEU A 74 -14.21 5.35 14.11
C LEU A 74 -14.21 3.85 14.42
N GLU A 75 -13.35 3.39 15.33
CA GLU A 75 -13.29 1.97 15.72
C GLU A 75 -14.63 1.51 16.31
N ASP A 76 -15.24 2.30 17.20
CA ASP A 76 -16.57 2.03 17.75
C ASP A 76 -17.63 1.92 16.63
N ALA A 77 -17.64 2.88 15.70
CA ALA A 77 -18.63 2.93 14.62
C ALA A 77 -18.48 1.77 13.64
N VAL A 78 -17.24 1.44 13.25
CA VAL A 78 -16.95 0.29 12.37
C VAL A 78 -17.28 -1.01 13.10
N ALA A 79 -16.98 -1.14 14.39
CA ALA A 79 -17.34 -2.31 15.20
C ALA A 79 -18.85 -2.55 15.26
N TYR A 80 -19.62 -1.48 15.48
CA TYR A 80 -21.08 -1.54 15.54
C TYR A 80 -21.72 -1.83 14.18
N ARG A 81 -21.16 -1.31 13.09
CA ARG A 81 -21.72 -1.41 11.73
C ARG A 81 -21.10 -2.50 10.86
N PHE A 82 -20.14 -3.29 11.37
CA PHE A 82 -19.36 -4.23 10.57
C PHE A 82 -20.21 -5.21 9.74
N LEU A 83 -21.30 -5.72 10.31
CA LEU A 83 -22.20 -6.66 9.62
C LEU A 83 -23.09 -5.98 8.56
N GLN A 84 -23.28 -4.66 8.65
CA GLN A 84 -24.05 -3.87 7.69
C GLN A 84 -23.21 -3.43 6.48
N LEU A 85 -21.88 -3.49 6.60
CA LEU A 85 -20.97 -3.20 5.50
C LEU A 85 -21.02 -4.31 4.46
N LYS A 86 -20.95 -3.92 3.18
CA LYS A 86 -20.70 -4.91 2.14
C LYS A 86 -19.30 -5.51 2.36
N PRO A 87 -19.07 -6.80 2.09
CA PRO A 87 -17.77 -7.43 2.34
C PRO A 87 -16.57 -6.69 1.70
N ASN A 88 -16.74 -6.18 0.48
CA ASN A 88 -15.70 -5.39 -0.19
C ASN A 88 -15.44 -4.03 0.48
N GLU A 89 -16.50 -3.33 0.90
CA GLU A 89 -16.38 -2.06 1.62
C GLU A 89 -15.71 -2.27 2.99
N ALA A 90 -16.01 -3.40 3.66
CA ALA A 90 -15.34 -3.77 4.90
C ALA A 90 -13.84 -4.01 4.67
N LEU A 91 -13.45 -4.74 3.61
CA LEU A 91 -12.05 -4.93 3.24
C LEU A 91 -11.35 -3.59 2.92
N ASP A 92 -12.02 -2.68 2.21
CA ASP A 92 -11.48 -1.36 1.88
C ASP A 92 -11.23 -0.51 3.14
N VAL A 93 -12.16 -0.53 4.09
CA VAL A 93 -11.99 0.12 5.40
C VAL A 93 -10.80 -0.48 6.15
N LEU A 94 -10.67 -1.81 6.19
CA LEU A 94 -9.58 -2.49 6.91
C LEU A 94 -8.21 -2.25 6.26
N LEU A 95 -8.14 -2.23 4.93
CA LEU A 95 -6.94 -1.84 4.20
C LEU A 95 -6.59 -0.36 4.44
N ALA A 96 -7.58 0.52 4.54
CA ALA A 96 -7.34 1.93 4.89
C ALA A 96 -6.77 2.09 6.31
N PHE A 97 -7.22 1.29 7.29
CA PHE A 97 -6.59 1.23 8.62
C PHE A 97 -5.10 0.85 8.54
N ILE A 98 -4.79 -0.23 7.80
CA ILE A 98 -3.42 -0.69 7.58
C ILE A 98 -2.59 0.40 6.89
N HIS A 99 -3.16 1.07 5.88
CA HIS A 99 -2.46 2.16 5.21
C HIS A 99 -2.07 3.28 6.16
N LEU A 100 -2.92 3.58 7.15
CA LEU A 100 -2.69 4.57 8.20
C LEU A 100 -1.94 4.03 9.42
N GLU A 101 -1.34 2.84 9.34
CA GLU A 101 -0.53 2.24 10.41
C GLU A 101 -1.33 1.95 11.69
N ARG A 102 -2.60 1.59 11.50
CA ARG A 102 -3.48 1.11 12.57
C ARG A 102 -3.89 -0.33 12.24
N HIS A 103 -3.76 -1.22 13.22
CA HIS A 103 -3.95 -2.65 12.98
C HIS A 103 -5.29 -3.12 13.58
N PRO A 104 -6.31 -3.40 12.76
CA PRO A 104 -7.65 -3.75 13.21
C PRO A 104 -7.75 -5.23 13.63
N VAL A 105 -6.96 -5.68 14.61
CA VAL A 105 -6.86 -7.11 15.02
C VAL A 105 -8.23 -7.71 15.37
N ARG A 106 -9.07 -6.96 16.09
CA ARG A 106 -10.44 -7.37 16.49
C ARG A 106 -11.38 -7.65 15.31
N PHE A 107 -11.07 -7.11 14.14
CA PHE A 107 -11.88 -7.28 12.93
C PHE A 107 -11.39 -8.43 12.06
N ALA A 108 -10.12 -8.82 12.18
CA ALA A 108 -9.54 -9.87 11.36
C ALA A 108 -10.27 -11.21 11.54
N GLU A 109 -10.58 -11.59 12.78
CA GLU A 109 -11.39 -12.78 13.07
C GLU A 109 -12.76 -12.76 12.40
N LYS A 110 -13.38 -11.58 12.23
CA LYS A 110 -14.70 -11.46 11.60
C LYS A 110 -14.65 -11.63 10.09
N VAL A 111 -13.55 -11.22 9.45
CA VAL A 111 -13.35 -11.31 7.99
C VAL A 111 -13.17 -12.77 7.53
N PHE A 112 -12.51 -13.60 8.34
CA PHE A 112 -12.24 -15.00 7.96
C PHE A 112 -13.30 -16.00 8.42
N ARG A 113 -14.43 -15.53 8.97
CA ARG A 113 -15.58 -16.40 9.26
C ARG A 113 -16.25 -16.87 7.97
N ALA A 114 -16.70 -18.13 7.94
CA ALA A 114 -17.42 -18.73 6.80
C ALA A 114 -18.53 -17.81 6.26
N GLY A 115 -19.39 -17.29 7.14
CA GLY A 115 -20.48 -16.39 6.72
C GLY A 115 -20.04 -15.06 6.10
N PHE A 116 -18.82 -14.58 6.35
CA PHE A 116 -18.27 -13.42 5.62
C PHE A 116 -17.72 -13.84 4.26
N LEU A 117 -16.96 -14.94 4.21
CA LEU A 117 -16.37 -15.48 2.99
C LEU A 117 -17.44 -15.88 1.98
N ASP A 118 -18.52 -16.51 2.44
CA ASP A 118 -19.67 -16.87 1.60
C ASP A 118 -20.26 -15.62 0.95
N ARG A 119 -20.53 -14.56 1.74
CA ARG A 119 -21.03 -13.29 1.20
C ARG A 119 -20.05 -12.59 0.24
N LEU A 120 -18.75 -12.76 0.46
CA LEU A 120 -17.70 -12.20 -0.40
C LEU A 120 -17.66 -12.93 -1.75
N PHE A 121 -17.74 -14.27 -1.73
CA PHE A 121 -17.59 -15.12 -2.92
C PHE A 121 -18.90 -15.44 -3.65
N HIS A 122 -20.07 -15.19 -3.05
CA HIS A 122 -21.39 -15.39 -3.69
C HIS A 122 -21.67 -14.46 -4.89
N ARG A 123 -20.71 -13.62 -5.29
CA ARG A 123 -20.83 -12.68 -6.41
C ARG A 123 -20.64 -13.42 -7.76
N ARG A 124 -21.61 -13.30 -8.66
CA ARG A 124 -21.62 -13.97 -9.99
C ARG A 124 -20.63 -13.39 -11.02
N ASN A 125 -19.98 -12.25 -10.75
CA ASN A 125 -19.05 -11.62 -11.69
C ASN A 125 -17.60 -12.03 -11.39
N LEU A 126 -16.98 -12.77 -12.32
CA LEU A 126 -15.61 -13.28 -12.20
C LEU A 126 -14.57 -12.18 -11.92
N ARG A 127 -14.64 -11.02 -12.58
CA ARG A 127 -13.69 -9.91 -12.34
C ARG A 127 -13.81 -9.34 -10.93
N SER A 128 -15.05 -9.21 -10.44
CA SER A 128 -15.30 -8.75 -9.08
C SER A 128 -14.84 -9.77 -8.04
N LEU A 129 -14.92 -11.06 -8.36
CA LEU A 129 -14.46 -12.14 -7.50
C LEU A 129 -12.93 -12.11 -7.34
N ASP A 130 -12.20 -11.95 -8.44
CA ASP A 130 -10.74 -11.86 -8.44
C ASP A 130 -10.21 -10.63 -7.69
N ALA A 131 -10.87 -9.49 -7.87
CA ALA A 131 -10.58 -8.29 -7.08
C ALA A 131 -10.80 -8.51 -5.57
N SER A 132 -11.88 -9.22 -5.21
CA SER A 132 -12.21 -9.52 -3.81
C SER A 132 -11.19 -10.49 -3.18
N LYS A 133 -10.78 -11.53 -3.92
CA LYS A 133 -9.72 -12.46 -3.52
C LYS A 133 -8.38 -11.74 -3.33
N THR A 134 -8.03 -10.86 -4.28
CA THR A 134 -6.82 -10.02 -4.21
C THR A 134 -6.81 -9.16 -2.94
N LYS A 135 -7.92 -8.46 -2.63
CA LYS A 135 -8.05 -7.66 -1.41
C LYS A 135 -7.92 -8.50 -0.14
N LEU A 136 -8.55 -9.67 -0.11
CA LEU A 136 -8.48 -10.58 1.03
C LEU A 136 -7.04 -11.08 1.28
N ARG A 137 -6.34 -11.49 0.21
CA ARG A 137 -4.92 -11.91 0.28
C ARG A 137 -4.01 -10.77 0.71
N LEU A 138 -4.25 -9.57 0.18
CA LEU A 138 -3.51 -8.37 0.57
C LEU A 138 -3.71 -8.06 2.06
N PHE A 139 -4.94 -8.14 2.55
CA PHE A 139 -5.26 -7.93 3.96
C PHE A 139 -4.56 -8.96 4.86
N ASP A 140 -4.65 -10.25 4.53
CA ASP A 140 -4.01 -11.33 5.30
C ASP A 140 -2.48 -11.15 5.38
N ALA A 141 -1.85 -10.87 4.22
CA ALA A 141 -0.41 -10.63 4.15
C ALA A 141 0.01 -9.38 4.92
N ALA A 142 -0.76 -8.28 4.79
CA ALA A 142 -0.48 -7.05 5.50
C ALA A 142 -0.62 -7.21 7.02
N MET A 143 -1.64 -7.91 7.50
CA MET A 143 -1.80 -8.22 8.93
C MET A 143 -0.65 -9.08 9.44
N THR A 144 -0.21 -10.08 8.66
CA THR A 144 0.94 -10.93 9.00
C THR A 144 2.24 -10.13 9.14
N LEU A 145 2.47 -9.14 8.27
CA LEU A 145 3.67 -8.30 8.33
C LEU A 145 3.61 -7.21 9.41
N GLU A 146 2.43 -6.65 9.64
CA GLU A 146 2.28 -5.48 10.50
C GLU A 146 1.97 -5.84 11.96
N CYS A 147 1.27 -6.95 12.21
CA CYS A 147 0.80 -7.34 13.53
C CYS A 147 1.40 -8.68 14.00
N PRO A 148 2.33 -8.69 14.96
CA PRO A 148 2.89 -9.94 15.51
C PRO A 148 1.86 -10.84 16.21
N GLN A 149 0.77 -10.26 16.71
CA GLN A 149 -0.28 -10.98 17.44
C GLN A 149 -1.30 -11.65 16.50
N TYR A 150 -1.20 -11.42 15.19
CA TYR A 150 -2.11 -11.98 14.22
C TYR A 150 -1.73 -13.45 13.94
N ALA A 151 -2.58 -14.38 14.38
CA ALA A 151 -2.37 -15.81 14.15
C ALA A 151 -2.76 -16.26 12.73
N GLY A 152 -3.69 -15.53 12.09
CA GLY A 152 -4.18 -15.74 10.73
C GLY A 152 -4.81 -17.11 10.40
N PRO A 153 -5.50 -17.21 9.26
CA PRO A 153 -5.68 -18.47 8.55
C PRO A 153 -4.52 -18.77 7.58
N MET A 154 -3.62 -17.80 7.35
CA MET A 154 -2.46 -17.87 6.46
C MET A 154 -2.83 -18.40 5.07
N ILE A 155 -3.62 -17.63 4.31
CA ILE A 155 -4.19 -18.09 3.03
C ILE A 155 -3.07 -18.69 2.16
N PRO A 156 -3.24 -19.93 1.64
CA PRO A 156 -2.25 -20.60 0.82
C PRO A 156 -1.77 -19.70 -0.32
N ARG A 157 -0.45 -19.60 -0.45
CA ARG A 157 0.20 -18.79 -1.48
C ARG A 157 0.10 -19.55 -2.80
N GLU A 158 -0.47 -18.92 -3.82
CA GLU A 158 -0.51 -19.54 -5.15
C GLU A 158 0.92 -19.68 -5.70
N GLU A 159 1.28 -20.88 -6.13
CA GLU A 159 2.59 -21.22 -6.71
C GLU A 159 2.88 -20.43 -7.99
N ARG A 160 1.85 -19.89 -8.64
CA ARG A 160 1.98 -19.12 -9.87
C ARG A 160 1.84 -17.63 -9.58
N PRO A 161 2.86 -16.82 -9.89
CA PRO A 161 2.67 -15.40 -9.93
C PRO A 161 1.53 -15.06 -10.89
N GLY A 162 0.60 -14.19 -10.48
CA GLY A 162 -0.42 -13.67 -11.40
C GLY A 162 0.25 -13.14 -12.67
N ASN A 163 -0.44 -13.28 -13.81
CA ASN A 163 0.16 -13.06 -15.14
C ASN A 163 0.96 -11.73 -15.19
N PRO A 164 2.30 -11.76 -15.33
CA PRO A 164 3.13 -10.57 -15.30
C PRO A 164 2.83 -9.58 -16.45
N ASP A 165 2.07 -10.00 -17.46
CA ASP A 165 1.67 -9.18 -18.60
C ASP A 165 0.58 -8.12 -18.29
N CYS A 166 0.01 -8.10 -17.09
CA CYS A 166 -0.93 -7.06 -16.67
C CYS A 166 -0.25 -5.80 -16.08
N ARG A 167 1.09 -5.73 -16.06
CA ARG A 167 1.80 -4.57 -15.50
C ARG A 167 1.80 -3.38 -16.47
N ASP A 168 1.82 -2.17 -15.89
CA ASP A 168 1.95 -0.93 -16.65
C ASP A 168 3.18 -0.97 -17.59
N ALA A 169 2.92 -0.87 -18.89
CA ALA A 169 3.95 -0.91 -19.92
C ALA A 169 5.00 0.21 -19.77
N ARG A 170 4.64 1.35 -19.15
CA ARG A 170 5.57 2.45 -18.83
C ARG A 170 6.66 1.98 -17.87
N LEU A 171 6.28 1.23 -16.83
CA LEU A 171 7.20 0.65 -15.85
C LEU A 171 8.13 -0.37 -16.51
N LYS A 172 7.57 -1.29 -17.31
CA LYS A 172 8.37 -2.29 -18.03
C LYS A 172 9.41 -1.63 -18.94
N ARG A 173 9.04 -0.58 -19.68
CA ARG A 173 9.95 0.17 -20.55
C ARG A 173 11.05 0.88 -19.75
N ILE A 174 10.70 1.65 -18.73
CA ILE A 174 11.70 2.43 -17.99
C ILE A 174 12.67 1.53 -17.23
N VAL A 175 12.18 0.44 -16.62
CA VAL A 175 13.00 -0.55 -15.90
C VAL A 175 14.00 -1.19 -16.85
N ASN A 176 13.58 -1.59 -18.05
CA ASN A 176 14.49 -2.14 -19.06
C ASN A 176 15.59 -1.16 -19.47
N ARG A 177 15.30 0.14 -19.54
CA ARG A 177 16.28 1.18 -19.90
C ARG A 177 17.27 1.47 -18.77
N ILE A 178 16.82 1.51 -17.52
CA ILE A 178 17.72 1.76 -16.37
C ILE A 178 18.46 0.50 -15.91
N HIS A 179 18.03 -0.69 -16.35
CA HIS A 179 18.59 -1.96 -15.89
C HIS A 179 20.12 -2.08 -16.06
N PRO A 180 20.73 -1.70 -17.21
CA PRO A 180 22.20 -1.73 -17.33
C PRO A 180 22.91 -0.82 -16.33
N HIS A 181 22.31 0.33 -16.00
CA HIS A 181 22.84 1.26 -15.00
C HIS A 181 22.73 0.69 -13.59
N LEU A 182 21.61 0.02 -13.26
CA LEU A 182 21.45 -0.67 -11.97
C LEU A 182 22.45 -1.82 -11.82
N VAL A 183 22.72 -2.59 -12.89
CA VAL A 183 23.74 -3.65 -12.87
C VAL A 183 25.13 -3.07 -12.64
N LYS A 184 25.45 -1.94 -13.29
CA LYS A 184 26.73 -1.24 -13.07
C LYS A 184 26.86 -0.73 -11.64
N LEU A 185 25.80 -0.13 -11.09
CA LEU A 185 25.74 0.40 -9.73
C LEU A 185 25.88 -0.71 -8.67
N ALA A 186 25.22 -1.85 -8.89
CA ALA A 186 25.25 -2.99 -7.96
C ALA A 186 26.63 -3.69 -7.91
N GLY A 187 27.42 -3.60 -8.98
CA GLY A 187 28.73 -4.21 -9.07
C GLY A 187 28.71 -5.74 -9.23
N ARG A 188 29.87 -6.38 -9.11
CA ARG A 188 30.05 -7.82 -9.45
C ARG A 188 29.48 -8.79 -8.40
N HIS A 189 29.30 -8.33 -7.17
CA HIS A 189 28.85 -9.16 -6.04
C HIS A 189 27.32 -9.27 -5.94
N TYR A 190 26.60 -8.49 -6.73
CA TYR A 190 25.16 -8.43 -6.72
C TYR A 190 24.58 -8.81 -8.08
N VAL A 191 23.36 -9.32 -8.06
CA VAL A 191 22.54 -9.61 -9.23
C VAL A 191 21.36 -8.65 -9.21
N VAL A 192 21.01 -8.15 -10.40
CA VAL A 192 19.81 -7.32 -10.59
C VAL A 192 18.80 -8.14 -11.38
N SER A 193 17.65 -8.39 -10.79
CA SER A 193 16.51 -9.00 -11.47
C SER A 193 15.42 -7.97 -11.71
N LYS A 194 14.68 -8.12 -12.81
CA LYS A 194 13.54 -7.26 -13.16
C LYS A 194 12.25 -7.96 -12.78
N THR A 195 11.25 -7.21 -12.34
CA THR A 195 9.88 -7.72 -12.18
C THR A 195 9.82 -8.96 -11.27
N ILE A 196 9.99 -8.74 -9.97
CA ILE A 196 10.01 -9.83 -8.98
C ILE A 196 8.73 -9.83 -8.14
N PHE A 197 8.29 -11.02 -7.76
CA PHE A 197 7.36 -11.26 -6.66
C PHE A 197 8.09 -12.10 -5.62
N LEU A 198 8.04 -11.69 -4.35
CA LEU A 198 8.69 -12.44 -3.27
C LEU A 198 7.83 -13.64 -2.91
N GLY A 199 8.42 -14.83 -2.76
CA GLY A 199 7.68 -16.04 -2.39
C GLY A 199 6.97 -15.99 -1.02
N GLN A 200 7.27 -14.97 -0.21
CA GLN A 200 6.61 -14.73 1.08
C GLN A 200 5.33 -13.90 0.99
N LEU A 201 5.14 -13.19 -0.12
CA LEU A 201 4.01 -12.30 -0.33
C LEU A 201 3.04 -12.92 -1.34
N PRO A 202 1.75 -12.55 -1.29
CA PRO A 202 0.83 -12.95 -2.33
C PRO A 202 1.25 -12.30 -3.65
N SER A 203 1.10 -13.06 -4.74
CA SER A 203 1.43 -12.63 -6.09
C SER A 203 0.40 -11.67 -6.67
N VAL A 204 0.28 -10.51 -6.03
CA VAL A 204 -0.62 -9.41 -6.41
C VAL A 204 0.21 -8.23 -6.87
N GLU A 205 -0.33 -7.43 -7.81
CA GLU A 205 0.36 -6.26 -8.36
C GLU A 205 0.84 -5.28 -7.28
N PHE A 206 0.11 -5.17 -6.17
CA PHE A 206 0.52 -4.38 -5.02
C PHE A 206 1.96 -4.70 -4.55
N TYR A 207 2.34 -5.98 -4.50
CA TYR A 207 3.67 -6.43 -4.04
C TYR A 207 4.67 -6.68 -5.19
N ALA A 208 4.33 -6.28 -6.41
CA ALA A 208 5.27 -6.26 -7.52
C ALA A 208 6.51 -5.41 -7.20
N ILE A 209 7.70 -5.98 -7.30
CA ILE A 209 8.97 -5.25 -7.27
C ILE A 209 9.39 -4.97 -8.72
N ASP A 210 9.82 -3.75 -9.02
CA ASP A 210 10.18 -3.34 -10.38
C ASP A 210 11.57 -3.82 -10.76
N ALA A 211 12.55 -3.61 -9.88
CA ALA A 211 13.84 -4.26 -9.94
C ALA A 211 14.32 -4.67 -8.55
N PHE A 212 15.08 -5.75 -8.46
CA PHE A 212 15.54 -6.33 -7.21
C PHE A 212 17.04 -6.57 -7.27
N ILE A 213 17.78 -5.94 -6.36
CA ILE A 213 19.24 -6.07 -6.24
C ILE A 213 19.52 -6.97 -5.04
N TYR A 214 20.24 -8.07 -5.24
CA TYR A 214 20.50 -9.05 -4.19
C TYR A 214 21.88 -9.69 -4.36
N PRO A 215 22.51 -10.19 -3.27
CA PRO A 215 23.83 -10.81 -3.36
C PRO A 215 23.82 -12.03 -4.29
N ARG A 216 24.84 -12.15 -5.15
CA ARG A 216 24.94 -13.24 -6.13
C ARG A 216 24.97 -14.63 -5.49
N PHE A 217 25.60 -14.74 -4.32
CA PHE A 217 25.70 -15.97 -3.54
C PHE A 217 24.71 -15.98 -2.35
N GLY A 218 23.69 -15.12 -2.37
CA GLY A 218 22.67 -15.02 -1.34
C GLY A 218 21.38 -15.79 -1.67
N PRO A 219 20.38 -15.74 -0.76
CA PRO A 219 19.08 -16.37 -1.01
C PRO A 219 18.40 -15.77 -2.24
N SER A 220 17.87 -16.63 -3.10
CA SER A 220 17.14 -16.20 -4.30
C SER A 220 15.76 -15.61 -3.93
N PRO A 221 15.23 -14.65 -4.71
CA PRO A 221 13.92 -14.01 -4.45
C PRO A 221 12.72 -14.97 -4.44
N SER A 222 12.85 -16.12 -5.11
CA SER A 222 11.83 -17.17 -5.19
C SER A 222 11.88 -18.17 -4.03
N GLN A 223 13.05 -18.39 -3.43
CA GLN A 223 13.15 -19.14 -2.19
C GLN A 223 12.57 -18.26 -1.08
N ALA A 224 11.81 -18.88 -0.16
CA ALA A 224 11.22 -18.17 0.97
C ALA A 224 12.30 -17.33 1.63
N PHE A 225 12.20 -16.02 1.44
CA PHE A 225 13.13 -15.00 1.89
C PHE A 225 13.05 -14.89 3.42
N SER A 226 13.24 -15.99 4.15
CA SER A 226 13.38 -15.96 5.60
C SER A 226 14.66 -15.18 5.83
N LEU A 227 14.50 -13.86 5.91
CA LEU A 227 15.49 -12.96 6.42
C LEU A 227 15.57 -13.27 7.91
N GLU A 228 16.20 -14.41 8.21
CA GLU A 228 16.94 -14.59 9.44
C GLU A 228 17.67 -13.28 9.71
N LYS A 229 17.74 -12.87 10.97
CA LYS A 229 18.27 -11.56 11.38
C LYS A 229 19.62 -11.22 10.71
N GLN A 230 20.40 -12.25 10.36
CA GLN A 230 21.70 -12.19 9.71
C GLN A 230 21.70 -11.64 8.27
N HIS A 231 20.59 -11.74 7.54
CA HIS A 231 20.53 -11.35 6.11
C HIS A 231 19.77 -10.04 5.84
N ARG A 232 19.33 -9.35 6.90
CA ARG A 232 18.60 -8.08 6.77
C ARG A 232 19.44 -7.02 6.07
N ASN A 233 18.76 -6.20 5.26
CA ASN A 233 19.31 -5.05 4.54
C ASN A 233 20.37 -5.38 3.46
N LEU A 234 20.57 -6.66 3.15
CA LEU A 234 21.47 -7.08 2.06
C LEU A 234 20.85 -6.92 0.68
N SER A 235 19.53 -6.98 0.57
CA SER A 235 18.81 -6.85 -0.70
C SER A 235 18.02 -5.54 -0.78
N ILE A 236 17.95 -4.98 -1.98
CA ILE A 236 17.30 -3.71 -2.27
C ILE A 236 16.13 -3.95 -3.22
N ALA A 237 14.93 -3.59 -2.78
CA ALA A 237 13.76 -3.44 -3.63
C ALA A 237 13.79 -2.04 -4.27
N VAL A 238 13.91 -2.01 -5.60
CA VAL A 238 13.82 -0.79 -6.40
C VAL A 238 12.36 -0.63 -6.85
N LEU A 239 11.76 0.50 -6.48
CA LEU A 239 10.38 0.84 -6.80
C LEU A 239 10.33 2.12 -7.63
N VAL A 240 9.71 2.06 -8.80
CA VAL A 240 9.50 3.21 -9.68
C VAL A 240 8.08 3.75 -9.44
N HIS A 241 8.00 4.99 -8.98
CA HIS A 241 6.75 5.67 -8.67
C HIS A 241 6.26 6.45 -9.87
N LEU A 242 5.10 6.04 -10.40
CA LEU A 242 4.40 6.75 -11.45
C LEU A 242 3.76 8.04 -10.92
N PRO A 243 3.38 9.00 -11.78
CA PRO A 243 2.68 10.21 -11.33
C PRO A 243 1.42 9.90 -10.52
N GLU A 244 0.74 8.79 -10.79
CA GLU A 244 -0.47 8.34 -10.09
C GLU A 244 -0.20 7.89 -8.64
N HIS A 245 1.05 7.60 -8.31
CA HIS A 245 1.48 7.14 -6.98
C HIS A 245 1.66 8.29 -5.98
N PHE A 246 1.60 9.53 -6.44
CA PHE A 246 1.74 10.73 -5.61
C PHE A 246 0.40 11.47 -5.44
N CYS A 247 0.26 12.13 -4.30
CA CYS A 247 -0.75 13.16 -4.12
C CYS A 247 -0.45 14.33 -5.07
N ARG A 248 -1.50 14.87 -5.70
CA ARG A 248 -1.42 15.92 -6.71
C ARG A 248 -0.61 17.12 -6.20
N ASN A 249 0.31 17.60 -7.03
CA ASN A 249 1.20 18.74 -6.74
C ASN A 249 2.05 18.58 -5.46
N SER A 250 2.39 17.33 -5.11
CA SER A 250 3.24 17.05 -3.95
C SER A 250 4.17 15.88 -4.23
N SER A 251 5.22 15.75 -3.42
CA SER A 251 6.10 14.58 -3.38
C SER A 251 5.59 13.48 -2.42
N GLN A 252 4.38 13.64 -1.86
CA GLN A 252 3.83 12.69 -0.89
C GLN A 252 3.21 11.50 -1.61
N LEU A 253 3.70 10.30 -1.28
CA LEU A 253 3.16 9.06 -1.79
C LEU A 253 1.77 8.77 -1.23
N MET A 254 0.93 8.16 -2.06
CA MET A 254 -0.38 7.63 -1.67
C MET A 254 -0.19 6.47 -0.67
N GLY A 255 -1.18 6.25 0.19
CA GLY A 255 -1.13 5.24 1.27
C GLY A 255 -0.78 3.83 0.82
N PRO A 256 -1.32 3.32 -0.30
CA PRO A 256 -0.90 2.03 -0.86
C PRO A 256 0.61 1.94 -1.08
N GLN A 257 1.24 3.00 -1.61
CA GLN A 257 2.66 3.02 -1.94
C GLN A 257 3.54 3.19 -0.69
N VAL A 258 3.08 4.01 0.27
CA VAL A 258 3.74 4.11 1.58
C VAL A 258 3.73 2.77 2.31
N THR A 259 2.58 2.09 2.29
CA THR A 259 2.39 0.76 2.88
C THR A 259 3.28 -0.28 2.22
N LYS A 260 3.31 -0.32 0.89
CA LYS A 260 4.20 -1.20 0.12
C LYS A 260 5.66 -1.04 0.52
N LYS A 261 6.15 0.21 0.61
CA LYS A 261 7.52 0.50 1.09
C LYS A 261 7.75 -0.02 2.51
N ARG A 262 6.80 0.24 3.42
CA ARG A 262 6.87 -0.21 4.82
C ARG A 262 6.89 -1.73 4.94
N HIS A 263 6.12 -2.44 4.13
CA HIS A 263 6.08 -3.91 4.09
C HIS A 263 7.40 -4.51 3.64
N PHE A 264 8.01 -4.00 2.57
CA PHE A 264 9.34 -4.47 2.15
C PHE A 264 10.41 -4.19 3.21
N ARG A 265 10.35 -3.05 3.90
CA ARG A 265 11.25 -2.77 5.04
C ARG A 265 11.03 -3.75 6.20
N LYS A 266 9.78 -4.08 6.53
CA LYS A 266 9.45 -5.07 7.56
C LYS A 266 9.92 -6.48 7.22
N LEU A 267 9.96 -6.81 5.92
CA LEU A 267 10.58 -8.03 5.45
C LEU A 267 12.11 -8.02 5.64
N GLY A 268 12.73 -6.85 5.77
CA GLY A 268 14.18 -6.68 5.94
C GLY A 268 14.88 -6.26 4.65
N LEU A 269 14.14 -5.68 3.69
CA LEU A 269 14.69 -5.13 2.46
C LEU A 269 14.97 -3.63 2.60
N ARG A 270 16.07 -3.21 1.98
CA ARG A 270 16.29 -1.80 1.65
C ARG A 270 15.34 -1.39 0.52
N VAL A 271 14.84 -0.16 0.53
CA VAL A 271 13.86 0.30 -0.48
C VAL A 271 14.35 1.55 -1.17
N MET A 272 14.77 1.40 -2.43
CA MET A 272 15.19 2.48 -3.31
C MET A 272 13.97 2.99 -4.08
N SER A 273 13.59 4.25 -3.87
CA SER A 273 12.43 4.87 -4.55
C SER A 273 12.90 5.75 -5.69
N LEU A 274 12.41 5.48 -6.90
CA LEU A 274 12.71 6.24 -8.10
C LEU A 274 11.45 6.97 -8.58
N ASP A 275 11.56 8.25 -8.87
CA ASP A 275 10.50 9.01 -9.53
C ASP A 275 10.50 8.79 -11.05
N PHE A 276 9.36 8.37 -11.60
CA PHE A 276 9.21 8.08 -13.04
C PHE A 276 9.41 9.32 -13.91
N GLN A 277 8.84 10.47 -13.52
CA GLN A 277 8.92 11.69 -14.32
C GLN A 277 10.35 12.22 -14.42
N THR A 278 11.11 12.10 -13.32
CA THR A 278 12.53 12.44 -13.27
C THR A 278 13.31 11.53 -14.20
N LEU A 279 13.08 10.21 -14.13
CA LEU A 279 13.70 9.25 -15.03
C LEU A 279 13.38 9.58 -16.49
N GLU A 280 12.13 9.82 -16.86
CA GLU A 280 11.76 10.16 -18.25
C GLU A 280 12.49 11.40 -18.79
N LYS A 281 12.79 12.38 -17.95
CA LYS A 281 13.53 13.59 -18.38
C LYS A 281 15.01 13.31 -18.64
N ILE A 282 15.63 12.45 -17.83
CA ILE A 282 17.08 12.21 -17.87
C ILE A 282 17.47 10.95 -18.65
N ILE A 283 16.52 10.11 -19.06
CA ILE A 283 16.78 8.77 -19.61
C ILE A 283 17.55 8.78 -20.95
N ALA A 284 17.62 9.92 -21.63
CA ALA A 284 18.43 10.11 -22.83
C ALA A 284 19.93 10.31 -22.52
N GLU A 285 20.27 10.65 -21.28
CA GLU A 285 21.62 11.02 -20.84
C GLU A 285 22.17 9.98 -19.84
N PRO A 286 23.03 9.04 -20.29
CA PRO A 286 23.53 7.95 -19.45
C PRO A 286 24.21 8.37 -18.14
N LEU A 287 24.93 9.51 -18.16
CA LEU A 287 25.61 10.05 -16.98
C LEU A 287 24.61 10.64 -15.97
N ALA A 288 23.58 11.34 -16.44
CA ALA A 288 22.53 11.88 -15.59
C ALA A 288 21.73 10.76 -14.92
N VAL A 289 21.41 9.69 -15.65
CA VAL A 289 20.78 8.47 -15.10
C VAL A 289 21.68 7.85 -14.02
N ALA A 290 22.97 7.68 -14.29
CA ALA A 290 23.89 7.07 -13.34
C ALA A 290 23.98 7.88 -12.04
N ARG A 291 24.16 9.21 -12.13
CA ARG A 291 24.21 10.11 -10.98
C ARG A 291 22.91 10.05 -10.17
N TYR A 292 21.76 10.10 -10.83
CA TYR A 292 20.47 10.01 -10.15
C TYR A 292 20.29 8.67 -9.41
N LEU A 293 20.68 7.56 -10.03
CA LEU A 293 20.59 6.24 -9.38
C LEU A 293 21.56 6.13 -8.20
N GLU A 294 22.76 6.69 -8.31
CA GLU A 294 23.74 6.75 -7.22
C GLU A 294 23.22 7.56 -6.03
N GLU A 295 22.70 8.77 -6.27
CA GLU A 295 22.04 9.60 -5.25
C GLU A 295 20.91 8.85 -4.55
N ARG A 296 20.05 8.15 -5.32
CA ARG A 296 18.94 7.37 -4.76
C ARG A 296 19.42 6.13 -3.99
N PHE A 297 20.56 5.57 -4.35
CA PHE A 297 21.15 4.42 -3.68
C PHE A 297 21.70 4.82 -2.31
N LEU A 298 22.45 5.93 -2.25
CA LEU A 298 22.96 6.50 -1.01
C LEU A 298 21.83 6.91 -0.06
N ALA A 299 20.79 7.56 -0.57
CA ALA A 299 19.60 7.91 0.22
C ALA A 299 18.84 6.67 0.76
N THR A 300 19.07 5.48 0.19
CA THR A 300 18.52 4.23 0.69
C THR A 300 19.31 3.69 1.90
N GLU A 301 20.56 4.12 2.06
CA GLU A 301 21.46 3.80 3.17
C GLU A 301 21.24 4.70 4.39
N GLU A 302 20.94 5.99 4.18
CA GLU A 302 20.72 6.99 5.23
C GLU A 302 19.36 6.88 5.94
N GLY A 303 18.40 6.14 5.37
CA GLY A 303 17.05 5.96 5.92
C GLY A 303 16.92 4.84 6.96
N MET A 304 18.03 4.38 7.54
CA MET A 304 18.12 3.41 8.65
C MET A 304 18.29 4.14 9.99
#